data_AF-A0A7X8WB03-F1
#
_entry.id   AF-A0A7X8WB03-F1
#
_cell.length_a   1.000
_cell.length_b   1.000
_cell.length_c   1.000
_cell.angle_alpha   90.00
_cell.angle_beta   90.00
_cell.angle_gamma   90.00
#
_symmetry.space_group_name_H-M   'P 1'
#
loop_
_entity.id
_entity.type
_entity.pdbx_description
1 polymer ?
#
loop_
_entity_poly.entity_id
_entity_poly.type
_entity_poly.pdbx_seq_one_letter_code
_entity_poly.pdbx_strand_id
1 'polypeptide(L)'
;EFHENTIAGKNDYTAVEQQDENQLIRKVVMELPDKYKDIILCVYFQEMTISEAATLLKIAEGTAKSRLFRAKEKMKVCLEGRI
;
A
#
# COMPACT_ATOMS: atom_id res chain seq x y z
N GLU A 1 -41.49 3.51 30.62
CA GLU A 1 -41.07 2.40 29.73
C GLU A 1 -39.76 2.80 29.07
N PHE A 2 -38.78 1.90 29.10
CA PHE A 2 -37.42 2.19 28.65
C PHE A 2 -37.38 2.22 27.11
N HIS A 3 -36.95 3.34 26.54
CA HIS A 3 -36.59 3.40 25.13
C HIS A 3 -35.18 2.82 24.98
N GLU A 4 -35.07 1.63 24.36
CA GLU A 4 -33.80 1.08 23.91
C GLU A 4 -33.16 2.04 22.91
N ASN A 5 -32.10 2.71 23.34
CA ASN A 5 -31.22 3.44 22.45
C ASN A 5 -30.34 2.40 21.75
N THR A 6 -30.64 2.13 20.49
CA THR A 6 -29.79 1.37 19.57
C THR A 6 -28.38 1.95 19.61
N ILE A 7 -27.44 1.19 20.17
CA ILE A 7 -26.02 1.48 20.11
C ILE A 7 -25.59 1.37 18.65
N ALA A 8 -25.61 2.49 17.93
CA ALA A 8 -24.94 2.66 16.65
C ALA A 8 -23.43 2.75 16.90
N GLY A 9 -22.81 1.65 17.35
CA GLY A 9 -21.41 1.60 17.77
C GLY A 9 -20.60 0.58 16.98
N LYS A 10 -20.93 0.32 15.71
CA LYS A 10 -20.26 -0.73 14.92
C LYS A 10 -19.40 -0.22 13.74
N ASN A 11 -19.27 1.09 13.53
CA ASN A 11 -18.54 1.61 12.37
C ASN A 11 -17.39 2.60 12.67
N ASP A 12 -17.20 3.03 13.91
CA ASP A 12 -16.17 4.05 14.20
C ASP A 12 -14.78 3.42 14.41
N TYR A 13 -14.70 2.27 15.08
CA TYR A 13 -13.43 1.58 15.32
C TYR A 13 -12.77 1.07 14.03
N THR A 14 -13.57 0.46 13.15
CA THR A 14 -13.07 -0.10 11.88
C THR A 14 -12.56 0.97 10.93
N ALA A 15 -13.19 2.16 10.92
CA ALA A 15 -12.74 3.28 10.10
C ALA A 15 -11.39 3.85 10.59
N VAL A 16 -11.23 3.96 11.92
CA VAL A 16 -9.96 4.43 12.53
C VAL A 16 -8.83 3.43 12.27
N GLU A 17 -9.06 2.13 12.47
CA GLU A 17 -8.08 1.07 12.18
C GLU A 17 -7.64 1.08 10.71
N GLN A 18 -8.58 1.20 9.76
CA GLN A 18 -8.27 1.30 8.34
C GLN A 18 -7.46 2.55 8.00
N GLN A 19 -7.72 3.68 8.66
CA GLN A 19 -6.93 4.90 8.47
C GLN A 19 -5.50 4.72 8.96
N ASP A 20 -5.29 4.10 10.11
CA ASP A 20 -3.98 3.83 10.68
C ASP A 20 -3.17 2.85 9.81
N GLU A 21 -3.78 1.78 9.34
CA GLU A 21 -3.17 0.83 8.40
C GLU A 21 -2.74 1.49 7.09
N ASN A 22 -3.61 2.31 6.50
CA ASN A 22 -3.30 3.05 5.28
C ASN A 22 -2.13 4.03 5.48
N GLN A 23 -2.08 4.67 6.65
CA GLN A 23 -0.99 5.58 6.99
C GLN A 23 0.33 4.84 7.18
N LEU A 24 0.31 3.65 7.79
CA LEU A 24 1.47 2.78 7.92
C LEU A 24 1.99 2.33 6.54
N ILE A 25 1.11 1.86 5.65
CA ILE A 25 1.47 1.46 4.29
C ILE A 25 2.13 2.61 3.54
N ARG A 26 1.55 3.82 3.60
CA ARG A 26 2.14 5.01 2.96
C ARG A 26 3.53 5.31 3.49
N LYS A 27 3.75 5.24 4.82
CA LYS A 27 5.07 5.43 5.43
C LYS A 27 6.08 4.41 4.91
N VAL A 28 5.70 3.12 4.89
CA VAL A 28 6.57 2.05 4.38
C VAL A 28 6.95 2.28 2.91
N VAL A 29 5.99 2.67 2.06
CA VAL A 29 6.27 2.97 0.65
C VAL A 29 7.27 4.12 0.51
N MET A 30 7.16 5.15 1.33
CA MET A 30 8.06 6.31 1.30
C MET A 30 9.50 5.98 1.74
N GLU A 31 9.69 4.92 2.53
CA GLU A 31 11.00 4.44 2.97
C GLU A 31 11.68 3.49 1.96
N LEU A 32 10.95 3.05 0.92
CA LEU A 32 11.53 2.22 -0.12
C LEU A 32 12.58 3.01 -0.91
N PRO A 33 13.70 2.37 -1.31
CA PRO A 33 14.61 2.93 -2.30
C PRO A 33 13.86 3.35 -3.57
N ASP A 34 14.24 4.47 -4.19
CA ASP A 34 13.48 5.12 -5.28
C ASP A 34 13.02 4.15 -6.37
N LYS A 35 13.92 3.30 -6.87
CA LYS A 35 13.59 2.30 -7.91
C LYS A 35 12.47 1.32 -7.54
N TYR A 36 12.20 1.10 -6.26
CA TYR A 36 11.12 0.25 -5.74
C TYR A 36 9.89 1.07 -5.36
N LYS A 37 10.10 2.27 -4.84
CA LYS A 37 9.03 3.24 -4.57
C LYS A 37 8.28 3.61 -5.85
N ASP A 38 9.02 3.94 -6.91
CA ASP A 38 8.44 4.39 -8.19
C ASP A 38 7.55 3.32 -8.81
N ILE A 39 7.98 2.04 -8.81
CA ILE A 39 7.17 0.96 -9.38
C ILE A 39 5.91 0.67 -8.55
N ILE A 40 5.98 0.84 -7.22
CA ILE A 40 4.81 0.72 -6.34
C ILE A 40 3.83 1.86 -6.58
N LEU A 41 4.34 3.09 -6.71
CA LEU A 41 3.50 4.25 -6.99
C LEU A 41 2.76 4.10 -8.34
N CYS A 42 3.48 3.68 -9.39
CA CYS A 42 2.86 3.44 -10.70
C CYS A 42 1.76 2.39 -10.62
N VAL A 43 2.04 1.21 -10.05
CA VAL A 43 1.11 0.07 -10.09
C VAL A 43 -0.06 0.22 -9.12
N TYR A 44 0.19 0.67 -7.90
CA TYR A 44 -0.81 0.64 -6.83
C TYR A 44 -1.49 1.99 -6.56
N PHE A 45 -0.84 3.11 -6.87
CA PHE A 45 -1.41 4.44 -6.64
C PHE A 45 -1.88 5.13 -7.92
N GLN A 46 -1.27 4.79 -9.06
CA GLN A 46 -1.67 5.29 -10.38
C GLN A 46 -2.39 4.23 -11.21
N GLU A 47 -2.64 3.05 -10.64
CA GLU A 47 -3.36 1.92 -11.26
C GLU A 47 -2.80 1.48 -12.63
N MET A 48 -1.51 1.71 -12.87
CA MET A 48 -0.86 1.34 -14.12
C MET A 48 -0.60 -0.16 -14.21
N THR A 49 -0.72 -0.72 -15.41
CA THR A 49 -0.21 -2.05 -15.70
C THR A 49 1.31 -2.08 -15.61
N ILE A 50 1.88 -3.28 -15.45
CA ILE A 50 3.34 -3.46 -15.40
C ILE A 50 4.02 -2.98 -16.69
N SER A 51 3.36 -3.14 -17.85
CA SER A 51 3.87 -2.69 -19.15
C SER A 51 3.89 -1.16 -19.26
N GLU A 52 2.82 -0.48 -18.83
CA GLU A 52 2.77 0.98 -18.80
C GLU A 52 3.80 1.55 -17.82
N ALA A 53 3.93 0.96 -16.63
CA ALA A 53 4.93 1.37 -15.65
C ALA A 53 6.36 1.15 -16.18
N ALA A 54 6.61 0.03 -16.88
CA ALA A 54 7.91 -0.22 -17.52
C ALA A 54 8.24 0.84 -18.58
N THR A 55 7.25 1.21 -19.39
CA THR A 55 7.37 2.24 -20.42
C THR A 55 7.65 3.62 -19.80
N LEU A 56 6.87 4.00 -18.78
CA LEU A 56 7.03 5.28 -18.07
C LEU A 56 8.40 5.40 -17.38
N LEU A 57 8.84 4.33 -16.71
CA LEU A 57 10.12 4.29 -16.00
C LEU A 57 11.31 4.01 -16.92
N LYS A 58 11.08 3.82 -18.23
CA LYS A 58 12.10 3.52 -19.25
C LYS A 58 12.95 2.30 -18.90
N ILE A 59 12.31 1.21 -18.50
CA ILE A 59 12.96 -0.07 -18.16
C ILE A 59 12.31 -1.22 -18.92
N ALA A 60 13.01 -2.35 -19.02
CA ALA A 60 12.43 -3.57 -19.56
C ALA A 60 11.29 -4.08 -18.66
N GLU A 61 10.24 -4.66 -19.25
CA GLU A 61 9.10 -5.20 -18.50
C GLU A 61 9.52 -6.28 -17.48
N GLY A 62 10.49 -7.14 -17.82
CA GLY A 62 11.08 -8.10 -16.87
C GLY A 62 11.79 -7.43 -15.69
N THR A 63 12.38 -6.24 -15.90
CA THR A 63 12.94 -5.41 -14.83
C THR A 63 11.83 -4.81 -13.97
N ALA A 64 10.72 -4.35 -14.57
CA ALA A 64 9.56 -3.86 -13.82
C ALA A 64 8.95 -4.96 -12.94
N LYS A 65 8.77 -6.18 -13.47
CA LYS A 65 8.31 -7.36 -12.72
C LYS A 65 9.21 -7.67 -11.53
N SER A 66 10.52 -7.78 -11.75
CA SER A 66 11.47 -8.09 -10.68
C SER A 66 11.61 -6.95 -9.65
N ARG A 67 11.53 -5.69 -10.06
CA ARG A 67 11.48 -4.53 -9.13
C ARG A 67 10.22 -4.56 -8.29
N LEU A 68 9.06 -4.82 -8.88
CA LEU A 68 7.78 -4.91 -8.18
C LEU A 68 7.76 -6.05 -7.16
N PHE A 69 8.30 -7.22 -7.52
CA PHE A 69 8.45 -8.35 -6.62
C PHE A 69 9.32 -7.99 -5.41
N ARG A 70 10.54 -7.48 -5.65
CA ARG A 70 11.46 -7.07 -4.59
C ARG A 70 10.94 -5.93 -3.73
N ALA A 71 10.16 -5.01 -4.32
CA ALA A 71 9.50 -3.94 -3.59
C ALA A 71 8.52 -4.52 -2.56
N LYS A 72 7.68 -5.48 -2.98
CA LYS A 72 6.74 -6.17 -2.08
C LYS A 72 7.43 -6.96 -0.99
N GLU A 73 8.52 -7.67 -1.29
CA GLU A 73 9.32 -8.36 -0.27
C GLU A 73 9.87 -7.37 0.77
N LYS A 74 10.39 -6.21 0.33
CA LYS A 74 10.85 -5.17 1.24
C LYS A 74 9.74 -4.60 2.10
N MET A 75 8.58 -4.31 1.50
CA MET A 75 7.41 -3.84 2.26
C MET A 75 6.97 -4.86 3.31
N LYS A 76 6.95 -6.15 2.96
CA LYS A 76 6.62 -7.24 3.89
C LYS A 76 7.57 -7.25 5.09
N VAL A 77 8.89 -7.22 4.85
CA VAL A 77 9.89 -7.18 5.94
C VAL A 77 9.73 -5.93 6.81
N CYS A 78 9.46 -4.76 6.20
CA CYS A 78 9.24 -3.52 6.96
C CYS A 78 7.95 -3.54 7.79
N LEU A 79 6.90 -4.21 7.31
CA LEU A 79 5.62 -4.32 8.00
C LEU A 79 5.67 -5.38 9.11
N GLU A 80 6.31 -6.52 8.89
CA GLU A 80 6.52 -7.56 9.91
C GLU A 80 7.31 -7.06 11.12
N GLY A 81 8.18 -6.06 10.96
CA GLY A 81 8.89 -5.42 12.08
C GLY A 81 8.08 -4.34 12.81
N ARG A 82 6.86 -4.03 12.37
CA ARG A 82 6.01 -2.94 12.88
C ARG A 82 4.66 -3.40 13.41
N ILE A 83 4.34 -4.68 13.21
CA ILE A 83 3.14 -5.38 13.71
C ILE A 83 3.61 -6.30 14.84
#